data_AF-G7WM86-F1
#
_entry.id   AF-G7WM86-F1
#
_cell.length_a   1.000
_cell.length_b   1.000
_cell.length_c   1.000
_cell.angle_alpha   90.00
_cell.angle_beta   90.00
_cell.angle_gamma   90.00
#
_symmetry.space_group_name_H-M   'P 1'
#
loop_
_entity.id
_entity.type
_entity.pdbx_description
1 polymer ?
#
loop_
_entity_poly.entity_id
_entity_poly.type
_entity_poly.pdbx_seq_one_letter_code
_entity_poly.pdbx_strand_id
1 'polypeptide(L)' 'MASCGGCPGRDAVRQAKEMVRRGAEVIFLSTCMTKPIPSEPACRYSEEIAGAIRKNAGVPVVMGTH' A
#
# COMPACT_ATOMS: atom_id res chain seq x y z
N MET A 1 -9.22 -9.66 -1.69
CA MET A 1 -8.76 -8.49 -2.46
C MET A 1 -9.11 -8.69 -3.94
N ALA A 2 -10.22 -8.11 -4.38
CA ALA A 2 -10.61 -8.12 -5.79
C ALA A 2 -9.69 -7.16 -6.56
N SER A 3 -9.11 -7.58 -7.68
CA SER A 3 -8.30 -6.69 -8.50
C SER A 3 -9.17 -5.62 -9.13
N CYS A 4 -8.84 -4.35 -8.91
CA CYS A 4 -9.44 -3.21 -9.60
C CYS A 4 -8.92 -3.15 -11.05
N GLY A 5 -9.31 -4.10 -11.91
CA GLY A 5 -8.98 -4.08 -13.34
C GLY A 5 -7.48 -4.17 -13.68
N GLY A 6 -6.70 -4.95 -12.92
CA GLY A 6 -5.25 -5.08 -13.14
C GLY A 6 -4.37 -4.16 -12.27
N CYS A 7 -4.96 -3.46 -11.30
CA CYS A 7 -4.25 -2.59 -10.37
C CYS A 7 -3.03 -3.27 -9.70
N PRO A 8 -1.85 -2.61 -9.67
CA PRO A 8 -0.64 -3.15 -9.03
C PRO A 8 -0.79 -3.36 -7.51
N GLY A 9 -1.81 -2.75 -6.88
CA GLY A 9 -2.11 -2.94 -5.46
C GLY A 9 -2.32 -4.40 -5.04
N ARG A 10 -2.68 -5.30 -5.97
CA ARG A 10 -2.74 -6.76 -5.72
C ARG A 10 -1.40 -7.34 -5.26
N ASP A 11 -0.29 -6.77 -5.73
CA ASP A 11 1.06 -7.24 -5.43
C ASP A 11 1.66 -6.56 -4.19
N ALA A 12 0.94 -5.63 -3.54
CA ALA A 12 1.48 -4.79 -2.49
C ALA A 12 2.05 -5.58 -1.31
N VAL A 13 1.44 -6.71 -0.93
CA VAL A 13 1.96 -7.59 0.13
C VAL A 13 3.29 -8.25 -0.29
N ARG A 14 3.38 -8.72 -1.54
CA ARG A 14 4.61 -9.34 -2.07
C ARG A 14 5.74 -8.31 -2.14
N GLN A 15 5.44 -7.11 -2.63
CA GLN A 15 6.37 -5.99 -2.68
C GLN A 15 6.83 -5.57 -1.28
N ALA A 16 5.92 -5.46 -0.32
CA ALA A 16 6.26 -5.12 1.07
C ALA A 16 7.16 -6.18 1.71
N LYS A 17 6.89 -7.47 1.53
CA LYS A 17 7.75 -8.55 2.03
C LYS A 17 9.17 -8.47 1.45
N GLU A 18 9.30 -8.14 0.18
CA GLU A 18 10.61 -7.97 -0.46
C GLU A 18 11.35 -6.73 0.08
N MET A 19 10.64 -5.62 0.33
CA MET A 19 11.22 -4.45 0.99
C MET A 19 11.70 -4.78 2.41
N VAL A 20 10.89 -5.49 3.21
CA VAL A 20 11.26 -5.94 4.56
C VAL A 20 12.46 -6.88 4.53
N ARG A 21 12.50 -7.83 3.58
CA ARG A 21 13.66 -8.71 3.36
C ARG A 21 14.95 -7.93 3.10
N ARG A 22 14.84 -6.75 2.49
CA ARG A 22 15.97 -5.84 2.21
C ARG A 22 16.30 -4.87 3.34
N GLY A 23 15.62 -4.97 4.48
CA GLY A 23 15.87 -4.17 5.68
C GLY A 23 14.90 -3.00 5.89
N ALA A 24 13.78 -2.93 5.17
CA ALA A 24 12.76 -1.92 5.46
C ALA A 24 12.08 -2.21 6.81
N GLU A 25 12.16 -1.26 7.74
CA GLU A 25 11.52 -1.34 9.06
C GLU A 25 10.09 -0.81 9.05
N VAL A 26 9.74 0.03 8.07
CA VAL A 26 8.43 0.68 7.90
C VAL A 26 8.10 0.76 6.42
N ILE A 27 6.81 0.58 6.08
CA ILE A 27 6.29 0.82 4.73
C ILE A 27 5.44 2.09 4.72
N PHE A 28 5.74 3.02 3.81
CA PHE A 28 4.94 4.23 3.62
C PHE A 28 4.10 4.09 2.35
N LEU A 29 2.77 4.24 2.46
CA LEU A 29 1.90 4.32 1.28
C LEU A 29 1.87 5.75 0.75
N SER A 30 2.05 5.91 -0.56
CA SER A 30 2.13 7.22 -1.20
C SER A 30 0.85 8.04 -1.05
N THR A 31 0.99 9.37 -1.07
CA THR A 31 -0.12 10.33 -0.96
C THR A 31 -1.19 10.14 -2.02
N CYS A 32 -0.80 9.81 -3.24
CA CYS A 32 -1.72 9.58 -4.34
C CYS A 32 -2.66 8.38 -4.09
N MET A 33 -2.33 7.48 -3.16
CA MET A 33 -3.24 6.40 -2.77
C MET A 33 -4.35 6.87 -1.83
N THR A 34 -4.07 7.88 -0.99
CA THR A 34 -4.95 8.29 0.11
C THR A 34 -5.65 9.62 -0.15
N LYS A 35 -5.12 10.45 -1.05
CA LYS A 35 -5.75 11.70 -1.49
C LYS A 35 -6.07 11.65 -2.98
N PRO A 36 -7.24 12.15 -3.40
CA PRO A 36 -7.54 12.32 -4.80
C PRO A 36 -6.60 13.37 -5.41
N ILE A 37 -6.21 13.16 -6.66
CA ILE A 37 -5.50 14.14 -7.48
C ILE A 37 -6.37 14.50 -8.69
N PRO A 38 -6.14 15.63 -9.37
CA PRO A 38 -7.03 16.07 -10.45
C PRO A 38 -7.27 15.03 -11.56
N SER A 39 -6.31 14.15 -11.81
CA SER A 39 -6.40 13.09 -12.82
C SER A 39 -7.02 11.79 -12.34
N GLU A 40 -7.01 11.50 -11.03
CA GLU A 40 -7.33 10.18 -10.50
C GLU A 40 -7.98 10.26 -9.11
N PRO A 41 -9.05 9.47 -8.86
CA PRO A 41 -9.64 9.39 -7.53
C PRO A 41 -8.69 8.70 -6.54
N ALA A 42 -8.90 8.94 -5.25
CA ALA A 42 -8.20 8.19 -4.20
C ALA A 42 -8.47 6.69 -4.32
N CYS A 43 -7.49 5.86 -3.95
CA CYS A 43 -7.64 4.42 -3.99
C CYS A 43 -8.66 3.97 -2.94
N ARG A 44 -9.78 3.39 -3.38
CA ARG A 44 -10.83 2.82 -2.51
C ARG A 44 -10.36 1.64 -1.65
N TYR A 45 -9.19 1.08 -1.94
CA TYR A 45 -8.63 -0.09 -1.26
C TYR A 45 -7.39 0.23 -0.43
N SER A 46 -7.01 1.50 -0.28
CA SER A 46 -5.80 1.91 0.43
C SER A 46 -5.74 1.37 1.86
N GLU A 47 -6.85 1.43 2.59
CA GLU A 47 -6.98 0.85 3.95
C GLU A 47 -6.86 -0.69 3.96
N GLU A 48 -7.52 -1.38 3.02
CA GLU A 48 -7.42 -2.86 2.92
C GLU A 48 -5.99 -3.29 2.60
N ILE A 49 -5.32 -2.56 1.69
CA ILE A 49 -3.92 -2.78 1.33
C ILE A 49 -3.01 -2.54 2.54
N ALA A 50 -3.18 -1.42 3.25
CA ALA A 50 -2.40 -1.13 4.46
C ALA A 50 -2.58 -2.21 5.52
N GLY A 51 -3.82 -2.63 5.78
CA GLY A 51 -4.14 -3.71 6.71
C GLY A 51 -3.52 -5.05 6.29
N ALA A 52 -3.60 -5.38 5.00
CA ALA A 52 -2.98 -6.59 4.45
C ALA A 52 -1.46 -6.57 4.59
N ILE A 53 -0.80 -5.44 4.33
CA ILE A 53 0.66 -5.30 4.52
C ILE A 53 1.01 -5.46 6.00
N ARG A 54 0.33 -4.74 6.92
CA ARG A 54 0.58 -4.87 8.38
C ARG A 54 0.48 -6.32 8.82
N LYS A 55 -0.59 -7.02 8.42
CA LYS A 55 -0.85 -8.42 8.79
C LYS A 55 0.20 -9.39 8.21
N ASN A 56 0.65 -9.18 6.98
CA ASN A 56 1.44 -10.18 6.25
C ASN A 56 2.95 -9.89 6.18
N ALA A 57 3.36 -8.63 6.30
CA ALA A 57 4.76 -8.21 6.27
C ALA A 57 5.34 -7.94 7.68
N GLY A 58 4.48 -7.80 8.70
CA GLY A 58 4.93 -7.70 10.10
C GLY A 58 5.60 -6.38 10.46
N VAL A 59 5.43 -5.34 9.63
CA VAL A 59 6.00 -4.01 9.84
C VAL A 59 4.92 -2.94 9.93
N PRO A 60 5.18 -1.82 10.63
CA PRO A 60 4.31 -0.65 10.60
C PRO A 60 4.07 -0.17 9.17
N VAL A 61 2.84 0.24 8.91
CA VAL A 61 2.46 0.90 7.66
C VAL A 61 1.97 2.30 7.99
N VAL A 62 2.67 3.29 7.48
CA VAL A 62 2.33 4.71 7.63
C VAL A 62 1.60 5.16 6.37
N MET A 63 0.49 5.85 6.58
CA MET A 63 -0.24 6.54 5.53
C MET A 63 -0.24 8.02 5.89
N GLY A 64 0.26 8.85 4.99
CA GLY A 64 0.39 10.27 5.29
C GLY A 64 0.72 11.07 4.06
N THR A 65 0.86 12.38 4.26
CA THR A 65 1.43 13.25 3.26
C THR A 65 2.91 13.46 3.49
N HIS A 66 3.69 13.29 2.41
CA HIS A 66 4.99 13.92 2.32
C HIS A 66 4.80 15.44 2.21
#